data_AF-A0A7X1B4J7-F1
#
_entry.id   AF-A0A7X1B4J7-F1
#
_cell.length_a   1.000
_cell.length_b   1.000
_cell.length_c   1.000
_cell.angle_alpha   90.00
_cell.angle_beta   90.00
_cell.angle_gamma   90.00
#
_symmetry.space_group_name_H-M   'P 1'
#
loop_
_entity.id
_entity.type
_entity.pdbx_description
1 polymer ?
#
loop_
_entity_poly.entity_id
_entity_poly.type
_entity_poly.pdbx_seq_one_letter_code
_entity_poly.pdbx_strand_id
1 'polypeptide(L)'
;MSNPIWPVVAENLAEQIAATQSGSVYLTQLLPHLPMSIGLIESALDGMLCSRVAKERVDGLECYIFVDYLDRPPQPFLPLRCVYSDEPLEPEGRTALSQETRSQVEAELEALAKRDPWPSFAVWQHELVYLIGNLPKPVQLSSIAGHCRLPFKKTQERLIELQKRGAVRFDLDTATYSVAAMPYSKEAFRGNDAFIRKSPGASREEDELRLVKGLVGSFVILSLCILIAITGKFPFPILFLGGLMGSAVFIWKVFKAPPKPLPELN
;
A
#
# COMPACT_ATOMS: atom_id res chain seq x y z
N MET A 1 -2.84 -26.40 16.27
CA MET A 1 -2.97 -25.42 15.18
C MET A 1 -1.60 -25.31 14.54
N SER A 2 -1.48 -25.51 13.23
CA SER A 2 -0.22 -25.32 12.51
C SER A 2 0.22 -23.86 12.66
N ASN A 3 1.53 -23.63 12.75
CA ASN A 3 2.08 -22.27 12.74
C ASN A 3 1.77 -21.60 11.39
N PRO A 4 1.48 -20.29 11.37
CA PRO A 4 1.23 -19.58 10.11
C PRO A 4 2.48 -19.62 9.23
N ILE A 5 2.30 -19.78 7.94
CA ILE A 5 3.39 -19.84 6.97
C ILE A 5 3.84 -18.46 6.49
N TRP A 6 2.99 -17.44 6.56
CA TRP A 6 3.31 -16.11 6.02
C TRP A 6 4.60 -15.49 6.61
N PRO A 7 4.97 -15.67 7.90
CA PRO A 7 6.24 -15.14 8.42
C PRO A 7 7.43 -15.85 7.76
N VAL A 8 7.40 -17.18 7.70
CA VAL A 8 8.44 -18.02 7.07
C VAL A 8 8.62 -17.64 5.60
N VAL A 9 7.52 -17.38 4.88
CA VAL A 9 7.55 -16.92 3.49
C VAL A 9 8.27 -15.57 3.38
N ALA A 10 8.00 -14.62 4.27
CA ALA A 10 8.66 -13.31 4.28
C ALA A 10 10.16 -13.43 4.60
N GLU A 11 10.51 -14.26 5.58
CA GLU A 11 11.89 -14.55 5.99
C GLU A 11 12.69 -15.17 4.84
N ASN A 12 12.17 -16.24 4.21
CA ASN A 12 12.82 -16.89 3.08
C ASN A 12 12.95 -15.95 1.88
N LEU A 13 11.93 -15.13 1.60
CA LEU A 13 11.99 -14.15 0.52
C LEU A 13 13.09 -13.11 0.80
N ALA A 14 13.18 -12.60 2.03
CA ALA A 14 14.22 -11.65 2.43
C ALA A 14 15.60 -12.26 2.28
N GLU A 15 15.79 -13.51 2.71
CA GLU A 15 17.05 -14.22 2.58
C GLU A 15 17.46 -14.37 1.11
N GLN A 16 16.54 -14.77 0.23
CA GLN A 16 16.84 -14.94 -1.19
C GLN A 16 17.13 -13.60 -1.89
N ILE A 17 16.41 -12.52 -1.54
CA ILE A 17 16.71 -11.18 -2.04
C ILE A 17 18.11 -10.76 -1.57
N ALA A 18 18.41 -10.91 -0.28
CA ALA A 18 19.72 -10.59 0.29
C ALA A 18 20.84 -11.38 -0.39
N ALA A 19 20.62 -12.66 -0.70
CA ALA A 19 21.57 -13.50 -1.42
C ALA A 19 21.92 -12.96 -2.83
N THR A 20 21.01 -12.20 -3.45
CA THR A 20 21.24 -11.52 -4.74
C THR A 20 21.69 -10.06 -4.60
N GLN A 21 21.59 -9.46 -3.42
CA GLN A 21 21.84 -8.04 -3.18
C GLN A 21 22.99 -7.82 -2.19
N SER A 22 24.04 -8.63 -2.28
CA SER A 22 25.23 -8.55 -1.42
C SER A 22 24.91 -8.54 0.07
N GLY A 23 23.96 -9.38 0.49
CA GLY A 23 23.51 -9.52 1.87
C GLY A 23 22.59 -8.43 2.38
N SER A 24 22.24 -7.41 1.59
CA SER A 24 21.36 -6.33 2.03
C SER A 24 19.93 -6.53 1.53
N VAL A 25 18.94 -6.40 2.40
CA VAL A 25 17.53 -6.36 2.02
C VAL A 25 16.77 -5.27 2.76
N TYR A 26 15.97 -4.51 2.02
CA TYR A 26 15.14 -3.43 2.55
C TYR A 26 13.67 -3.85 2.54
N LEU A 27 12.90 -3.37 3.52
CA LEU A 27 11.49 -3.75 3.70
C LEU A 27 10.64 -3.58 2.44
N THR A 28 10.86 -2.50 1.68
CA THR A 28 10.08 -2.19 0.48
C THR A 28 10.33 -3.16 -0.67
N GLN A 29 11.44 -3.90 -0.67
CA GLN A 29 11.78 -4.86 -1.73
C GLN A 29 10.93 -6.13 -1.65
N LEU A 30 10.25 -6.38 -0.53
CA LEU A 30 9.34 -7.53 -0.37
C LEU A 30 7.91 -7.22 -0.86
N LEU A 31 7.51 -5.94 -0.90
CA LEU A 31 6.16 -5.51 -1.30
C LEU A 31 5.72 -5.94 -2.71
N PRO A 32 6.60 -6.04 -3.72
CA PRO A 32 6.21 -6.58 -5.02
C PRO A 32 5.68 -8.02 -4.94
N HIS A 33 6.17 -8.81 -3.99
CA HIS A 33 5.90 -10.25 -3.92
C HIS A 33 4.87 -10.63 -2.84
N LEU A 34 4.64 -9.76 -1.85
CA LEU A 34 3.77 -10.03 -0.70
C LEU A 34 2.72 -8.93 -0.52
N PRO A 35 1.42 -9.25 -0.38
CA PRO A 35 0.36 -8.27 -0.32
C PRO A 35 0.07 -7.89 1.14
N MET A 36 1.09 -7.42 1.85
CA MET A 36 1.04 -7.18 3.30
C MET A 36 1.64 -5.82 3.66
N SER A 37 1.27 -5.30 4.81
CA SER A 37 1.84 -4.04 5.28
C SER A 37 3.34 -4.20 5.55
N ILE A 38 4.10 -3.12 5.39
CA ILE A 38 5.48 -3.01 5.88
C ILE A 38 5.52 -3.39 7.38
N GLY A 39 4.41 -3.18 8.11
CA GLY A 39 4.13 -3.58 9.50
C GLY A 39 4.55 -5.02 9.77
N LEU A 40 3.89 -5.88 9.01
CA LEU A 40 4.02 -7.32 9.11
C LEU A 40 5.37 -7.81 8.59
N ILE A 41 5.88 -7.19 7.52
CA ILE A 41 7.21 -7.53 6.98
C ILE A 41 8.28 -7.29 8.04
N GLU A 42 8.32 -6.09 8.64
CA GLU A 42 9.28 -5.77 9.70
C GLU A 42 9.15 -6.74 10.88
N SER A 43 7.92 -7.05 11.31
CA SER A 43 7.70 -8.00 12.41
C SER A 43 8.21 -9.41 12.11
N ALA A 44 8.17 -9.86 10.86
CA ALA A 44 8.72 -11.16 10.47
C ALA A 44 10.26 -11.12 10.46
N LEU A 45 10.85 -10.10 9.83
CA LEU A 45 12.30 -9.97 9.74
C LEU A 45 12.97 -9.69 11.09
N ASP A 46 12.29 -8.97 11.98
CA ASP A 46 12.74 -8.78 13.36
C ASP A 46 12.84 -10.13 14.12
N GLY A 47 12.05 -11.13 13.73
CA GLY A 47 12.14 -12.50 14.24
C GLY A 47 13.42 -13.24 13.83
N MET A 48 14.10 -12.79 12.77
CA MET A 48 15.34 -13.39 12.27
C MET A 48 16.61 -12.83 12.94
N LEU A 49 16.49 -11.75 13.72
CA LEU A 49 17.64 -11.04 14.26
C LEU A 49 18.50 -11.94 15.14
N CYS A 50 19.77 -12.07 14.76
CA CYS A 50 20.73 -12.93 15.42
C CYS A 50 22.16 -12.51 15.05
N SER A 51 23.15 -13.33 15.39
CA SER A 51 24.55 -13.09 15.01
C SER A 51 24.80 -13.10 13.49
N ARG A 52 23.88 -13.67 12.69
CA ARG A 52 23.99 -13.78 11.22
C ARG A 52 23.12 -12.78 10.47
N VAL A 53 22.13 -12.17 11.15
CA VAL A 53 21.20 -11.19 10.57
C VAL A 53 21.13 -9.97 11.49
N ALA A 54 21.61 -8.85 10.99
CA ALA A 54 21.60 -7.57 11.71
C ALA A 54 20.59 -6.60 11.10
N LYS A 55 20.03 -5.70 11.91
CA LYS A 55 19.17 -4.60 11.47
C LYS A 55 19.94 -3.29 11.59
N GLU A 56 20.09 -2.59 10.48
CA GLU A 56 20.82 -1.35 10.39
C GLU A 56 20.05 -0.29 9.61
N ARG A 57 20.48 0.97 9.73
CA ARG A 57 19.93 2.08 8.95
C ARG A 57 21.00 2.58 7.99
N VAL A 58 20.82 2.27 6.70
CA VAL A 58 21.73 2.63 5.61
C VAL A 58 21.06 3.74 4.80
N ASP A 59 21.69 4.91 4.69
CA ASP A 59 21.15 6.03 3.91
C ASP A 59 19.73 6.47 4.31
N GLY A 60 19.40 6.32 5.59
CA GLY A 60 18.07 6.63 6.13
C GLY A 60 17.01 5.57 5.85
N LEU A 61 17.35 4.50 5.14
CA LEU A 61 16.51 3.32 4.93
C LEU A 61 16.84 2.23 5.94
N GLU A 62 15.83 1.50 6.36
CA GLU A 62 15.98 0.33 7.23
C GLU A 62 16.36 -0.89 6.39
N CYS A 63 17.49 -1.50 6.75
CA CYS A 63 18.13 -2.59 6.03
C CYS A 63 18.39 -3.76 6.98
N TYR A 64 18.11 -4.97 6.50
CA TYR A 64 18.51 -6.21 7.15
C TYR A 64 19.72 -6.76 6.42
N ILE A 65 20.79 -7.01 7.16
CA ILE A 65 22.09 -7.43 6.66
C ILE A 65 22.32 -8.89 7.02
N PHE A 66 22.38 -9.73 5.98
CA PHE A 66 22.67 -11.16 6.05
C PHE A 66 24.17 -11.37 5.81
N VAL A 67 24.88 -11.67 6.90
CA VAL A 67 26.36 -11.72 6.92
C VAL A 67 26.91 -12.75 5.93
N ASP A 68 26.21 -13.86 5.71
CA ASP A 68 26.65 -14.96 4.84
C ASP A 68 26.70 -14.61 3.34
N TYR A 69 26.15 -13.46 2.95
CA TYR A 69 26.02 -13.04 1.56
C TYR A 69 26.77 -11.75 1.22
N LEU A 70 27.50 -11.15 2.17
CA LEU A 70 28.20 -9.88 1.97
C LEU A 70 29.25 -9.93 0.85
N ASP A 71 29.93 -11.07 0.69
CA ASP A 71 30.96 -11.25 -0.34
C ASP A 71 30.39 -11.53 -1.74
N ARG A 72 29.08 -11.68 -1.88
CA ARG A 72 28.44 -12.00 -3.17
C ARG A 72 28.24 -10.73 -4.01
N PRO A 73 28.56 -10.77 -5.31
CA PRO A 73 28.28 -9.63 -6.19
C PRO A 73 26.77 -9.46 -6.37
N PRO A 74 26.27 -8.21 -6.49
CA PRO A 74 24.86 -7.96 -6.67
C PRO A 74 24.38 -8.44 -8.06
N GLN A 75 23.21 -9.07 -8.08
CA GLN A 75 22.56 -9.63 -9.26
C GLN A 75 21.06 -9.32 -9.24
N PRO A 76 20.39 -9.27 -10.40
CA PRO A 76 18.93 -9.13 -10.44
C PRO A 76 18.22 -10.27 -9.71
N PHE A 77 17.24 -9.95 -8.87
CA PHE A 77 16.39 -10.95 -8.24
C PHE A 77 15.38 -11.50 -9.25
N LEU A 78 15.57 -12.74 -9.68
CA LEU A 78 14.73 -13.46 -10.65
C LEU A 78 14.46 -14.87 -10.11
N PRO A 79 13.45 -15.06 -9.25
CA PRO A 79 13.18 -16.35 -8.64
C PRO A 79 12.71 -17.38 -9.68
N LEU A 80 13.37 -18.53 -9.72
CA LEU A 80 13.00 -19.67 -10.58
C LEU A 80 12.23 -20.75 -9.82
N ARG A 81 12.29 -20.71 -8.48
CA ARG A 81 11.64 -21.67 -7.59
C ARG A 81 10.91 -20.91 -6.48
N CYS A 82 9.81 -21.47 -6.01
CA CYS A 82 8.99 -20.89 -4.96
C CYS A 82 9.82 -20.76 -3.68
N VAL A 83 9.77 -19.60 -3.02
CA VAL A 83 10.57 -19.34 -1.81
C VAL A 83 10.20 -20.21 -0.61
N TYR A 84 9.05 -20.89 -0.66
CA TYR A 84 8.56 -21.73 0.43
C TYR A 84 8.54 -23.22 0.05
N SER A 85 7.87 -23.59 -1.05
CA SER A 85 7.72 -24.99 -1.46
C SER A 85 8.88 -25.52 -2.31
N ASP A 86 9.80 -24.66 -2.76
CA ASP A 86 10.89 -25.00 -3.70
C ASP A 86 10.41 -25.58 -5.05
N GLU A 87 9.10 -25.48 -5.34
CA GLU A 87 8.52 -25.88 -6.62
C GLU A 87 8.98 -24.93 -7.74
N PRO A 88 9.17 -25.43 -8.97
CA PRO A 88 9.51 -24.57 -10.10
C PRO A 88 8.41 -23.53 -10.35
N LEU A 89 8.80 -22.30 -10.61
CA LEU A 89 7.90 -21.20 -10.95
C LEU A 89 7.79 -21.06 -12.46
N GLU A 90 6.65 -20.53 -12.92
CA GLU A 90 6.49 -20.21 -14.34
C GLU A 90 7.45 -19.07 -14.74
N PRO A 91 8.16 -19.18 -15.88
CA PRO A 91 9.21 -18.23 -16.28
C PRO A 91 8.72 -16.79 -16.44
N GLU A 92 7.44 -16.60 -16.74
CA GLU A 92 6.85 -15.32 -17.11
C GLU A 92 6.28 -14.56 -15.89
N GLY A 93 6.05 -15.25 -14.77
CA GLY A 93 5.24 -14.72 -13.67
C GLY A 93 5.91 -13.62 -12.84
N ARG A 94 7.25 -13.52 -12.81
CA ARG A 94 8.02 -12.66 -11.88
C ARG A 94 7.48 -12.68 -10.43
N THR A 95 6.78 -13.75 -10.04
CA THR A 95 6.30 -13.99 -8.69
C THR A 95 7.37 -14.78 -7.95
N ALA A 96 7.48 -14.60 -6.63
CA ALA A 96 8.37 -15.42 -5.82
C ALA A 96 7.66 -16.64 -5.21
N LEU A 97 6.36 -16.80 -5.50
CA LEU A 97 5.47 -17.77 -4.86
C LEU A 97 4.72 -18.58 -5.91
N SER A 98 4.60 -19.88 -5.66
CA SER A 98 3.65 -20.74 -6.39
C SER A 98 2.22 -20.31 -6.06
N GLN A 99 1.27 -20.62 -6.95
CA GLN A 99 -0.13 -20.25 -6.77
C GLN A 99 -0.71 -20.84 -5.47
N GLU A 100 -0.33 -22.07 -5.12
CA GLU A 100 -0.75 -22.72 -3.89
C GLU A 100 -0.22 -21.98 -2.65
N THR A 101 1.09 -21.74 -2.59
CA THR A 101 1.72 -21.00 -1.48
C THR A 101 1.10 -19.61 -1.33
N ARG A 102 0.89 -18.91 -2.45
CA ARG A 102 0.25 -17.59 -2.47
C ARG A 102 -1.15 -17.65 -1.88
N SER A 103 -1.95 -18.63 -2.27
CA SER A 103 -3.33 -18.81 -1.78
C SER A 103 -3.37 -19.10 -0.27
N GLN A 104 -2.42 -19.90 0.23
CA GLN A 104 -2.29 -20.19 1.66
C GLN A 104 -1.92 -18.93 2.46
N VAL A 105 -0.93 -18.16 1.99
CA VAL A 105 -0.54 -16.87 2.60
C VAL A 105 -1.71 -15.90 2.61
N GLU A 106 -2.42 -15.77 1.49
CA GLU A 106 -3.60 -14.91 1.38
C GLU A 106 -4.71 -15.30 2.36
N ALA A 107 -4.98 -16.59 2.54
CA ALA A 107 -5.96 -17.08 3.52
C ALA A 107 -5.56 -16.77 4.97
N GLU A 108 -4.28 -16.91 5.32
CA GLU A 108 -3.78 -16.56 6.65
C GLU A 108 -3.83 -15.04 6.91
N LEU A 109 -3.48 -14.23 5.91
CA LEU A 109 -3.55 -12.78 5.99
C LEU A 109 -5.00 -12.28 6.12
N GLU A 110 -5.95 -12.92 5.44
CA GLU A 110 -7.38 -12.63 5.60
C GLU A 110 -7.87 -12.99 7.00
N ALA A 111 -7.43 -14.12 7.56
CA ALA A 111 -7.72 -14.46 8.95
C ALA A 111 -7.13 -13.44 9.94
N LEU A 112 -5.90 -12.97 9.67
CA LEU A 112 -5.23 -11.94 10.47
C LEU A 112 -5.94 -10.58 10.39
N ALA A 113 -6.48 -10.21 9.24
CA ALA A 113 -7.22 -8.96 9.01
C ALA A 113 -8.47 -8.82 9.90
N LYS A 114 -8.99 -9.91 10.47
CA LYS A 114 -10.13 -9.89 11.41
C LYS A 114 -9.77 -9.27 12.77
N ARG A 115 -8.49 -9.27 13.14
CA ARG A 115 -7.99 -8.81 14.44
C ARG A 115 -6.97 -7.69 14.36
N ASP A 116 -6.34 -7.53 13.20
CA ASP A 116 -5.27 -6.56 12.97
C ASP A 116 -5.63 -5.61 11.81
N PRO A 117 -5.47 -4.29 11.97
CA PRO A 117 -5.77 -3.30 10.93
C PRO A 117 -4.73 -3.23 9.81
N TRP A 118 -3.80 -4.18 9.69
CA TRP A 118 -2.77 -4.22 8.64
C TRP A 118 -3.24 -3.90 7.22
N PRO A 119 -4.44 -4.29 6.73
CA PRO A 119 -4.85 -3.98 5.36
C PRO A 119 -4.99 -2.46 5.15
N SER A 120 -5.46 -1.74 6.16
CA SER A 120 -5.62 -0.27 6.09
C SER A 120 -4.28 0.44 5.90
N PHE A 121 -3.21 -0.10 6.48
CA PHE A 121 -1.86 0.41 6.28
C PHE A 121 -1.28 -0.01 4.93
N ALA A 122 -1.48 -1.28 4.55
CA ALA A 122 -0.92 -1.84 3.33
C ALA A 122 -1.38 -1.07 2.08
N VAL A 123 -2.65 -0.68 1.98
CA VAL A 123 -3.20 0.03 0.80
C VAL A 123 -2.33 1.22 0.39
N TRP A 124 -2.12 2.17 1.31
CA TRP A 124 -1.36 3.38 0.98
C TRP A 124 0.14 3.13 0.96
N GLN A 125 0.66 2.15 1.71
CA GLN A 125 2.08 1.79 1.68
C GLN A 125 2.49 1.26 0.30
N HIS A 126 1.75 0.28 -0.22
CA HIS A 126 1.97 -0.27 -1.55
C HIS A 126 1.85 0.82 -2.62
N GLU A 127 0.83 1.69 -2.52
CA GLU A 127 0.61 2.76 -3.48
C GLU A 127 1.75 3.77 -3.50
N LEU A 128 2.19 4.27 -2.33
CA LEU A 128 3.27 5.25 -2.26
C LEU A 128 4.60 4.66 -2.73
N VAL A 129 4.94 3.43 -2.33
CA VAL A 129 6.17 2.76 -2.79
C VAL A 129 6.14 2.53 -4.29
N TYR A 130 5.00 2.08 -4.84
CA TYR A 130 4.83 1.92 -6.28
C TYR A 130 5.00 3.25 -7.04
N LEU A 131 4.38 4.33 -6.57
CA LEU A 131 4.51 5.65 -7.19
C LEU A 131 5.95 6.16 -7.12
N ILE A 132 6.64 6.03 -5.99
CA ILE A 132 8.03 6.49 -5.86
C ILE A 132 8.96 5.72 -6.81
N GLY A 133 8.75 4.41 -6.97
CA GLY A 133 9.56 3.57 -7.84
C GLY A 133 9.32 3.78 -9.34
N ASN A 134 8.14 4.29 -9.74
CA ASN A 134 7.72 4.32 -11.15
C ASN A 134 7.45 5.74 -11.70
N LEU A 135 7.45 6.79 -10.87
CA LEU A 135 7.28 8.16 -11.36
C LEU A 135 8.58 8.68 -12.02
N PRO A 136 8.47 9.55 -13.05
CA PRO A 136 9.63 10.21 -13.63
C PRO A 136 10.42 10.98 -12.57
N LYS A 137 11.76 10.81 -12.58
CA LYS A 137 12.65 11.56 -11.69
C LYS A 137 12.75 13.02 -12.16
N PRO A 138 12.86 14.01 -11.25
CA PRO A 138 12.87 13.89 -9.79
C PRO A 138 11.48 13.61 -9.18
N VAL A 139 11.41 12.70 -8.20
CA VAL A 139 10.14 12.32 -7.56
C VAL A 139 9.87 13.22 -6.36
N GLN A 140 9.05 14.25 -6.56
CA GLN A 140 8.67 15.23 -5.54
C GLN A 140 7.29 14.95 -4.95
N LEU A 141 7.00 15.52 -3.77
CA LEU A 141 5.71 15.40 -3.08
C LEU A 141 4.52 15.78 -3.98
N SER A 142 4.64 16.86 -4.77
CA SER A 142 3.59 17.30 -5.70
C SER A 142 3.28 16.26 -6.77
N SER A 143 4.31 15.62 -7.33
CA SER A 143 4.17 14.55 -8.33
C SER A 143 3.49 13.32 -7.71
N ILE A 144 3.92 12.90 -6.52
CA ILE A 144 3.30 11.77 -5.80
C ILE A 144 1.84 12.09 -5.49
N ALA A 145 1.56 13.25 -4.88
CA ALA A 145 0.20 13.65 -4.50
C ALA A 145 -0.74 13.84 -5.69
N GLY A 146 -0.23 14.29 -6.84
CA GLY A 146 -1.01 14.41 -8.08
C GLY A 146 -1.51 13.05 -8.58
N HIS A 147 -0.73 11.99 -8.37
CA HIS A 147 -1.01 10.63 -8.83
C HIS A 147 -1.63 9.72 -7.78
N CYS A 148 -1.47 10.06 -6.50
CA CYS A 148 -2.02 9.32 -5.39
C CYS A 148 -3.56 9.46 -5.30
N ARG A 149 -4.21 8.46 -4.71
CA ARG A 149 -5.62 8.44 -4.31
C ARG A 149 -5.85 9.26 -3.04
N LEU A 150 -4.81 9.46 -2.23
CA LEU A 150 -4.86 10.26 -1.01
C LEU A 150 -4.85 11.77 -1.30
N PRO A 151 -5.49 12.59 -0.45
CA PRO A 151 -5.32 14.04 -0.47
C PRO A 151 -3.88 14.47 -0.19
N PHE A 152 -3.43 15.60 -0.75
CA PHE A 152 -2.05 16.11 -0.62
C PHE A 152 -1.50 16.09 0.82
N LYS A 153 -2.25 16.63 1.78
CA LYS A 153 -1.84 16.66 3.20
C LYS A 153 -1.65 15.24 3.76
N LYS A 154 -2.55 14.31 3.41
CA LYS A 154 -2.46 12.90 3.81
C LYS A 154 -1.27 12.21 3.15
N THR A 155 -1.02 12.45 1.87
CA THR A 155 0.18 11.95 1.18
C THR A 155 1.44 12.38 1.92
N GLN A 156 1.54 13.66 2.31
CA GLN A 156 2.68 14.17 3.07
C GLN A 156 2.81 13.49 4.44
N GLU A 157 1.71 13.39 5.21
CA GLU A 157 1.69 12.70 6.51
C GLU A 157 2.19 11.24 6.39
N ARG A 158 1.72 10.51 5.38
CA ARG A 158 2.10 9.10 5.14
C ARG A 158 3.54 8.93 4.65
N LEU A 159 4.04 9.87 3.84
CA LEU A 159 5.46 9.85 3.44
C LEU A 159 6.38 10.09 4.63
N ILE A 160 6.02 11.00 5.55
CA ILE A 160 6.75 11.20 6.80
C ILE A 160 6.70 9.94 7.68
N GLU A 161 5.56 9.24 7.72
CA GLU A 161 5.41 7.97 8.43
C GLU A 161 6.37 6.90 7.86
N LEU A 162 6.42 6.75 6.53
CA LEU A 162 7.34 5.82 5.87
C LEU A 162 8.80 6.19 6.07
N GLN A 163 9.11 7.48 6.07
CA GLN A 163 10.46 7.97 6.31
C GLN A 163 10.93 7.67 7.73
N LYS A 164 10.09 7.90 8.75
CA LYS A 164 10.42 7.59 10.15
C LYS A 164 10.76 6.11 10.34
N ARG A 165 10.06 5.26 9.59
CA ARG A 165 10.23 3.81 9.58
C ARG A 165 11.37 3.31 8.68
N GLY A 166 12.05 4.21 7.97
CA GLY A 166 13.13 3.83 7.04
C GLY A 166 12.66 3.07 5.80
N ALA A 167 11.38 3.14 5.44
CA ALA A 167 10.89 2.55 4.19
C ALA A 167 11.11 3.46 2.97
N VAL A 168 11.18 4.78 3.20
CA VAL A 168 11.37 5.80 2.17
C VAL A 168 12.46 6.76 2.62
N ARG A 169 13.34 7.15 1.71
CA ARG A 169 14.34 8.20 1.93
C ARG A 169 13.82 9.51 1.34
N PHE A 170 14.02 10.61 2.07
CA PHE A 170 13.82 11.95 1.57
C PHE A 170 15.16 12.67 1.51
N ASP A 171 15.52 13.16 0.32
CA ASP A 171 16.70 13.98 0.10
C ASP A 171 16.31 15.46 0.20
N LEU A 172 16.92 16.16 1.17
CA LEU A 172 16.64 17.57 1.46
C LEU A 172 17.16 18.50 0.35
N ASP A 173 18.28 18.15 -0.28
CA ASP A 173 18.95 19.03 -1.25
C ASP A 173 18.16 19.09 -2.56
N THR A 174 17.58 17.95 -2.96
CA THR A 174 16.78 17.82 -4.17
C THR A 174 15.27 17.87 -3.91
N ALA A 175 14.86 17.83 -2.65
CA ALA A 175 13.47 17.65 -2.21
C ALA A 175 12.78 16.42 -2.86
N THR A 176 13.53 15.32 -3.00
CA THR A 176 13.05 14.10 -3.67
C THR A 176 12.88 12.93 -2.72
N TYR A 177 11.92 12.07 -3.05
CA TYR A 177 11.69 10.80 -2.38
C TYR A 177 12.30 9.66 -3.18
N SER A 178 12.87 8.68 -2.48
CA SER A 178 13.39 7.45 -3.06
C SER A 178 13.10 6.24 -2.17
N VAL A 179 13.07 5.06 -2.78
CA VAL A 179 12.94 3.77 -2.11
C VAL A 179 14.09 2.87 -2.55
N ALA A 180 14.36 1.80 -1.81
CA ALA A 180 15.32 0.78 -2.24
C ALA A 180 14.91 0.21 -3.60
N ALA A 181 15.90 0.02 -4.48
CA ALA A 181 15.66 -0.43 -5.84
C ALA A 181 15.11 -1.87 -5.84
N MET A 182 13.89 -2.04 -6.36
CA MET A 182 13.28 -3.32 -6.69
C MET A 182 12.18 -3.08 -7.72
N PRO A 183 12.13 -3.83 -8.84
CA PRO A 183 11.05 -3.69 -9.81
C PRO A 183 9.69 -3.99 -9.15
N TYR A 184 8.82 -2.98 -9.08
CA TYR A 184 7.43 -3.16 -8.68
C TYR A 184 6.53 -2.95 -9.89
N SER A 185 6.29 -4.03 -10.64
CA SER A 185 5.49 -3.97 -11.86
C SER A 185 4.04 -3.58 -11.57
N LYS A 186 3.40 -2.93 -12.54
CA LYS A 186 1.99 -2.55 -12.48
C LYS A 186 1.06 -3.74 -12.23
N GLU A 187 1.39 -4.90 -12.78
CA GLU A 187 0.64 -6.15 -12.61
C GLU A 187 0.73 -6.67 -11.18
N ALA A 188 1.95 -6.76 -10.62
CA ALA A 188 2.17 -7.15 -9.25
C ALA A 188 1.49 -6.17 -8.27
N PHE A 189 1.59 -4.87 -8.56
CA PHE A 189 0.91 -3.85 -7.77
C PHE A 189 -0.62 -4.04 -7.79
N ARG A 190 -1.21 -4.21 -8.98
CA ARG A 190 -2.66 -4.41 -9.12
C ARG A 190 -3.13 -5.69 -8.44
N GLY A 191 -2.37 -6.78 -8.54
CA GLY A 191 -2.67 -8.04 -7.86
C GLY A 191 -2.68 -7.87 -6.34
N ASN A 192 -1.64 -7.22 -5.78
CA ASN A 192 -1.56 -6.96 -4.34
C ASN A 192 -2.65 -5.99 -3.88
N ASP A 193 -2.86 -4.86 -4.57
CA ASP A 193 -3.91 -3.86 -4.26
C ASP A 193 -5.30 -4.50 -4.29
N ALA A 194 -5.59 -5.35 -5.30
CA ALA A 194 -6.86 -6.04 -5.42
C ALA A 194 -7.11 -7.02 -4.29
N PHE A 195 -6.08 -7.77 -3.85
CA PHE A 195 -6.21 -8.66 -2.69
C PHE A 195 -6.45 -7.86 -1.40
N ILE A 196 -5.60 -6.87 -1.10
CA ILE A 196 -5.66 -6.09 0.15
C ILE A 196 -7.04 -5.46 0.30
N ARG A 197 -7.59 -4.90 -0.79
CA ARG A 197 -8.89 -4.22 -0.82
C ARG A 197 -10.11 -5.13 -0.69
N LYS A 198 -9.95 -6.46 -0.75
CA LYS A 198 -11.04 -7.39 -0.37
C LYS A 198 -11.37 -7.27 1.12
N SER A 199 -10.40 -6.89 1.95
CA SER A 199 -10.58 -6.73 3.38
C SER A 199 -11.41 -5.48 3.69
N PRO A 200 -12.49 -5.57 4.50
CA PRO A 200 -13.29 -4.39 4.88
C PRO A 200 -12.47 -3.29 5.57
N GLY A 201 -11.41 -3.67 6.30
CA GLY A 201 -10.51 -2.70 6.94
C GLY A 201 -9.71 -1.84 5.94
N ALA A 202 -9.52 -2.31 4.71
CA ALA A 202 -8.75 -1.61 3.69
C ALA A 202 -9.51 -0.40 3.09
N SER A 203 -10.84 -0.44 3.06
CA SER A 203 -11.67 0.66 2.54
C SER A 203 -12.00 1.72 3.58
N ARG A 204 -11.65 1.51 4.86
CA ARG A 204 -12.06 2.39 5.96
C ARG A 204 -11.75 3.87 5.71
N GLU A 205 -10.52 4.20 5.31
CA GLU A 205 -10.12 5.60 5.06
C GLU A 205 -10.83 6.19 3.81
N GLU A 206 -11.06 5.37 2.78
CA GLU A 206 -11.79 5.79 1.58
C GLU A 206 -13.29 6.00 1.87
N ASP A 207 -13.88 5.14 2.69
CA ASP A 207 -15.28 5.22 3.10
C ASP A 207 -15.50 6.40 4.05
N GLU A 208 -14.56 6.70 4.95
CA GLU A 208 -14.55 7.92 5.75
C GLU A 208 -14.50 9.17 4.87
N LEU A 209 -13.62 9.21 3.87
CA LEU A 209 -13.54 10.33 2.91
C LEU A 209 -14.81 10.48 2.07
N ARG A 210 -15.38 9.37 1.59
CA ARG A 210 -16.66 9.34 0.86
C ARG A 210 -17.80 9.82 1.73
N LEU A 211 -17.83 9.41 3.00
CA LEU A 211 -18.84 9.84 3.97
C LEU A 211 -18.75 11.35 4.21
N VAL A 212 -17.55 11.88 4.49
CA VAL A 212 -17.34 13.32 4.69
C VAL A 212 -17.77 14.10 3.44
N LYS A 213 -17.36 13.65 2.26
CA LYS A 213 -17.76 14.29 0.99
C LYS A 213 -19.28 14.24 0.77
N GLY A 214 -19.91 13.10 1.08
CA GLY A 214 -21.37 12.91 1.03
C GLY A 214 -22.11 13.83 1.99
N LEU A 215 -21.64 13.95 3.24
CA LEU A 215 -22.21 14.82 4.27
C LEU A 215 -22.07 16.30 3.92
N VAL A 216 -20.89 16.74 3.49
CA VAL A 216 -20.65 18.13 3.06
C VAL A 216 -21.53 18.49 1.87
N GLY A 217 -21.62 17.63 0.85
CA GLY A 217 -22.50 17.87 -0.29
C GLY A 217 -23.97 17.92 0.08
N SER A 218 -24.42 17.03 0.98
CA SER A 218 -25.80 17.02 1.49
C SER A 218 -26.11 18.28 2.28
N PHE A 219 -25.17 18.75 3.10
CA PHE A 219 -25.30 20.00 3.84
C PHE A 219 -25.48 21.20 2.89
N VAL A 220 -24.72 21.26 1.80
CA VAL A 220 -24.87 22.31 0.78
C VAL A 220 -26.24 22.25 0.10
N ILE A 221 -26.71 21.06 -0.28
CA ILE A 221 -28.03 20.87 -0.91
C ILE A 221 -29.15 21.35 0.02
N LEU A 222 -29.14 20.90 1.28
CA LEU A 222 -30.16 21.27 2.26
C LEU A 222 -30.11 22.77 2.60
N SER A 223 -28.93 23.35 2.71
CA SER A 223 -28.75 24.79 2.93
C SER A 223 -29.33 25.61 1.77
N LEU A 224 -29.13 25.14 0.53
CA LEU A 224 -29.72 25.77 -0.65
C LEU A 224 -31.25 25.69 -0.64
N CYS A 225 -31.81 24.55 -0.25
CA CYS A 225 -33.26 24.38 -0.09
C CYS A 225 -33.84 25.36 0.95
N ILE A 226 -33.17 25.56 2.09
CA ILE A 226 -33.55 26.54 3.11
C ILE A 226 -33.50 27.96 2.54
N LEU A 227 -32.42 28.31 1.83
CA LEU A 227 -32.25 29.63 1.22
C LEU A 227 -33.38 29.92 0.22
N ILE A 228 -33.74 28.96 -0.64
CA ILE A 228 -34.82 29.09 -1.63
C ILE A 228 -36.18 29.22 -0.92
N ALA A 229 -36.41 28.49 0.17
CA ALA A 229 -37.66 28.60 0.94
C ALA A 229 -37.84 30.01 1.51
N ILE A 230 -36.77 30.61 2.04
CA ILE A 230 -36.79 31.96 2.64
C ILE A 230 -36.92 33.04 1.55
N THR A 231 -36.08 32.97 0.52
CA THR A 231 -35.99 34.03 -0.52
C THR A 231 -37.10 33.94 -1.56
N GLY A 232 -37.47 32.73 -1.97
CA GLY A 232 -38.49 32.48 -2.99
C GLY A 232 -39.90 32.30 -2.43
N LYS A 233 -40.08 32.35 -1.11
CA LYS A 233 -41.36 32.06 -0.41
C LYS A 233 -42.01 30.74 -0.85
N PHE A 234 -41.20 29.77 -1.27
CA PHE A 234 -41.66 28.45 -1.65
C PHE A 234 -42.00 27.62 -0.41
N PRO A 235 -42.97 26.69 -0.49
CA PRO A 235 -43.34 25.86 0.65
C PRO A 235 -42.15 25.01 1.12
N PHE A 236 -41.65 25.33 2.33
CA PHE A 236 -40.53 24.63 2.93
C PHE A 236 -40.67 23.10 2.95
N PRO A 237 -41.83 22.49 3.25
CA PRO A 237 -41.96 21.03 3.27
C PRO A 237 -41.62 20.38 1.92
N ILE A 238 -41.99 21.01 0.81
CA ILE A 238 -41.74 20.48 -0.55
C ILE A 238 -40.24 20.57 -0.88
N LEU A 239 -39.62 21.71 -0.61
CA LEU A 239 -38.18 21.91 -0.82
C LEU A 239 -37.34 21.00 0.08
N PHE A 240 -37.76 20.78 1.32
CA PHE A 240 -37.07 19.91 2.26
C PHE A 240 -37.12 18.44 1.82
N LEU A 241 -38.30 17.94 1.42
CA LEU A 241 -38.45 16.58 0.89
C LEU A 241 -37.64 16.38 -0.41
N GLY A 242 -37.69 17.35 -1.33
CA GLY A 242 -36.88 17.33 -2.54
C GLY A 242 -35.38 17.37 -2.24
N GLY A 243 -34.96 18.18 -1.27
CA GLY A 243 -33.58 18.28 -0.80
C GLY A 243 -33.06 17.01 -0.14
N LEU A 244 -33.90 16.33 0.65
CA LEU A 244 -33.59 15.02 1.23
C LEU A 244 -33.39 13.95 0.14
N MET A 245 -34.30 13.87 -0.83
CA MET A 245 -34.14 12.97 -1.98
C MET A 245 -32.86 13.29 -2.77
N GLY A 246 -32.61 14.56 -3.07
CA GLY A 246 -31.40 15.00 -3.77
C GLY A 246 -30.12 14.64 -3.02
N SER A 247 -30.12 14.82 -1.69
CA SER A 247 -29.02 14.45 -0.80
C SER A 247 -28.78 12.94 -0.78
N ALA A 248 -29.84 12.13 -0.68
CA ALA A 248 -29.73 10.67 -0.72
C ALA A 248 -29.14 10.17 -2.06
N VAL A 249 -29.60 10.73 -3.18
CA VAL A 249 -29.05 10.42 -4.51
C VAL A 249 -27.59 10.86 -4.62
N PHE A 250 -27.22 12.01 -4.06
CA PHE A 250 -25.85 12.49 -4.05
C PHE A 250 -24.92 11.57 -3.25
N ILE A 251 -25.31 11.21 -2.02
CA ILE A 251 -24.56 10.26 -1.18
C ILE A 251 -24.39 8.93 -1.94
N TRP A 252 -25.47 8.40 -2.51
CA TRP A 252 -25.42 7.15 -3.28
C TRP A 252 -24.43 7.22 -4.44
N LYS A 253 -24.40 8.34 -5.18
CA LYS A 253 -23.41 8.56 -6.26
C LYS A 253 -21.99 8.64 -5.73
N VAL A 254 -21.75 9.27 -4.59
CA VAL A 254 -20.42 9.39 -3.98
C VAL A 254 -19.89 8.01 -3.55
N PHE A 255 -20.73 7.18 -2.93
CA PHE A 255 -20.35 5.82 -2.52
C PHE A 255 -20.15 4.87 -3.71
N LYS A 256 -20.91 5.04 -4.79
CA LYS A 256 -20.73 4.26 -6.02
C LYS A 256 -19.59 4.72 -6.94
N ALA A 257 -18.95 5.84 -6.63
CA ALA A 257 -17.87 6.35 -7.47
C ALA A 257 -16.65 5.42 -7.44
N PRO A 258 -16.10 5.00 -8.59
CA PRO A 258 -14.92 4.17 -8.63
C PRO A 258 -13.73 4.91 -7.98
N PRO A 259 -12.80 4.19 -7.33
CA PRO A 259 -11.58 4.79 -6.83
C PRO A 259 -10.80 5.44 -7.98
N LYS A 260 -10.07 6.51 -7.68
CA LYS A 260 -9.26 7.22 -8.67
C LYS A 260 -8.32 6.20 -9.35
N PRO A 261 -8.36 6.06 -10.68
CA PRO A 261 -7.48 5.16 -11.38
C PRO A 261 -6.04 5.63 -11.17
N LEU A 262 -5.14 4.69 -10.96
CA LEU A 262 -3.72 5.03 -10.93
C LEU A 262 -3.29 5.42 -12.35
N PRO A 263 -2.37 6.39 -12.47
CA PRO A 263 -1.83 6.78 -13.77
C PRO A 263 -1.30 5.58 -14.56
N GLU A 264 -1.39 5.69 -15.88
CA GLU A 264 -0.59 4.85 -16.78
C GLU A 264 0.85 5.35 -16.72
N LEU A 265 1.60 4.78 -15.77
CA LEU A 265 3.04 4.92 -15.71
C LEU A 265 3.63 3.91 -16.69
N ASN A 266 4.48 4.39 -17.59
CA ASN A 266 5.17 3.62 -18.63
C ASN A 266 6.33 2.82 -18.03
#